data_AF-A0A3N5WB63-F1
#
_entry.id   AF-A0A3N5WB63-F1
#
_cell.length_a   1.000
_cell.length_b   1.000
_cell.length_c   1.000
_cell.angle_alpha   90.00
_cell.angle_beta   90.00
_cell.angle_gamma   90.00
#
_symmetry.space_group_name_H-M   'P 1'
#
loop_
_entity.id
_entity.type
_entity.pdbx_description
1 polymer ?
#
loop_
_entity_poly.entity_id
_entity_poly.type
_entity_poly.pdbx_seq_one_letter_code
_entity_poly.pdbx_strand_id
1 'polypeptide(L)'
;MSSSTSYQGALVLEPQYRDYVWGGKRLRPGQVTAEAWVVYEGDRITNDPLAGKTLGEAADQFGPALLGQRVFQRTGSRFPLLVKLLDCAQWLSLQVHPNDEQAVRLEGPGHFGKTEAWHILEADTGAEILCGFKTEAEQTNWQQAVRDGTILDYTQRVPIHTGETVFIHPGTMHALGPGLLVYEVQQTSDITYRVFDWNRPASAGRKLHI
;
A
#
# COMPACT_ATOMS: atom_id res chain seq x y z
N MET A 1 29.31 -26.19 4.44
CA MET A 1 29.97 -24.87 4.63
C MET A 1 29.41 -23.96 3.54
N SER A 2 28.32 -23.24 3.83
CA SER A 2 27.74 -22.31 2.86
C SER A 2 28.45 -20.97 3.02
N SER A 3 29.23 -20.59 2.01
CA SER A 3 29.84 -19.27 1.93
C SER A 3 28.72 -18.23 1.90
N SER A 4 28.50 -17.54 3.03
CA SER A 4 27.64 -16.35 3.06
C SER A 4 28.36 -15.24 2.30
N THR A 5 28.21 -15.22 0.98
CA THR A 5 28.59 -14.07 0.16
C THR A 5 27.64 -12.95 0.51
N SER A 6 28.05 -12.09 1.46
CA SER A 6 27.36 -10.84 1.72
C SER A 6 27.37 -10.01 0.44
N TYR A 7 26.20 -9.60 -0.05
CA TYR A 7 26.16 -8.58 -1.08
C TYR A 7 26.62 -7.25 -0.48
N GLN A 8 27.64 -6.63 -1.07
CA GLN A 8 28.14 -5.31 -0.68
C GLN A 8 27.88 -4.33 -1.82
N GLY A 9 26.91 -3.45 -1.63
CA GLY A 9 26.52 -2.43 -2.60
C GLY A 9 25.06 -2.02 -2.44
N ALA A 10 24.69 -0.87 -3.00
CA ALA A 10 23.28 -0.51 -3.16
C ALA A 10 22.68 -1.29 -4.34
N LEU A 11 21.42 -1.67 -4.23
CA LEU A 11 20.63 -2.18 -5.35
C LEU A 11 19.82 -1.03 -5.91
N VAL A 12 19.95 -0.79 -7.22
CA VAL A 12 19.18 0.23 -7.94
C VAL A 12 18.01 -0.46 -8.62
N LEU A 13 16.80 -0.14 -8.17
CA LEU A 13 15.58 -0.77 -8.66
C LEU A 13 14.91 0.08 -9.73
N GLU A 14 14.38 -0.57 -10.76
CA GLU A 14 13.49 0.05 -11.75
C GLU A 14 12.06 0.12 -11.18
N PRO A 15 11.45 1.32 -11.03
CA PRO A 15 10.11 1.45 -10.50
C PRO A 15 9.03 0.90 -11.44
N GLN A 16 7.96 0.36 -10.86
CA GLN A 16 6.76 -0.03 -11.61
C GLN A 16 5.63 0.97 -11.42
N TYR A 17 5.03 1.42 -12.51
CA TYR A 17 3.95 2.41 -12.47
C TYR A 17 2.55 1.78 -12.60
N ARG A 18 1.55 2.41 -11.99
CA ARG A 18 0.13 2.07 -12.13
C ARG A 18 -0.67 3.33 -12.46
N ASP A 19 -1.43 3.29 -13.55
CA ASP A 19 -2.18 4.43 -14.08
C ASP A 19 -3.67 4.31 -13.74
N TYR A 20 -3.97 4.37 -12.44
CA TYR A 20 -5.37 4.32 -11.98
C TYR A 20 -6.09 5.66 -12.19
N VAL A 21 -7.42 5.59 -12.28
CA VAL A 21 -8.31 6.75 -12.52
C VAL A 21 -8.15 7.90 -11.52
N TRP A 22 -7.70 7.60 -10.31
CA TRP A 22 -7.50 8.60 -9.26
C TRP A 22 -6.15 9.31 -9.31
N GLY A 23 -5.24 8.86 -10.18
CA GLY A 23 -3.86 9.35 -10.25
C GLY A 23 -3.74 10.77 -10.77
N GLY A 24 -2.67 11.45 -10.33
CA GLY A 24 -2.26 12.75 -10.84
C GLY A 24 -1.19 12.67 -11.92
N LYS A 25 -0.41 13.74 -12.07
CA LYS A 25 0.65 13.90 -13.09
C LYS A 25 2.00 14.28 -12.51
N ARG A 26 2.16 14.30 -11.17
CA ARG A 26 3.40 14.64 -10.47
C ARG A 26 4.47 13.58 -10.68
N LEU A 27 4.10 12.29 -10.67
CA LEU A 27 5.04 11.17 -10.82
C LEU A 27 5.62 11.07 -12.23
N ARG A 28 4.79 11.30 -13.25
CA ARG A 28 5.18 11.28 -14.67
C ARG A 28 4.49 12.43 -15.42
N PRO A 29 5.17 13.58 -15.59
CA PRO A 29 4.59 14.74 -16.27
C PRO A 29 4.00 14.38 -17.64
N GLY A 30 2.75 14.76 -17.86
CA GLY A 30 2.02 14.49 -19.12
C GLY A 30 1.20 13.19 -19.14
N GLN A 31 1.40 12.28 -18.17
CA GLN A 31 0.66 11.02 -18.05
C GLN A 31 -0.04 10.94 -16.70
N VAL A 32 -1.27 10.43 -16.68
CA VAL A 32 -1.94 10.11 -15.42
C VAL A 32 -1.24 8.90 -14.81
N THR A 33 -0.67 9.05 -13.62
CA THR A 33 0.04 7.99 -12.89
C THR A 33 -0.31 8.09 -11.42
N ALA A 34 -0.89 7.01 -10.91
CA ALA A 34 -1.45 6.94 -9.57
C ALA A 34 -0.42 6.43 -8.56
N GLU A 35 0.28 5.35 -8.91
CA GLU A 35 1.30 4.75 -8.06
C GLU A 35 2.61 4.57 -8.83
N ALA A 36 3.73 4.75 -8.12
CA ALA A 36 5.02 4.22 -8.49
C ALA A 36 5.50 3.29 -7.37
N TRP A 37 5.60 1.99 -7.65
CA TRP A 37 6.19 1.02 -6.74
C TRP A 37 7.70 1.14 -6.90
N VAL A 38 8.37 1.58 -5.83
CA VAL A 38 9.80 1.93 -5.85
C VAL A 38 10.65 0.92 -5.09
N VAL A 39 10.03 0.09 -4.24
CA VAL A 39 10.64 -1.12 -3.67
C VAL A 39 9.58 -2.20 -3.60
N TYR A 40 9.70 -3.22 -4.45
CA TYR A 40 8.85 -4.39 -4.48
C TYR A 40 9.66 -5.63 -4.87
N GLU A 41 9.28 -6.82 -4.39
CA GLU A 41 9.98 -8.07 -4.72
C GLU A 41 10.04 -8.34 -6.24
N GLY A 42 9.06 -7.83 -7.00
CA GLY A 42 9.05 -7.93 -8.45
C GLY A 42 9.89 -6.89 -9.19
N ASP A 43 10.44 -5.88 -8.52
CA ASP A 43 11.22 -4.82 -9.17
C ASP A 43 12.56 -5.34 -9.67
N ARG A 44 12.95 -4.89 -10.87
CA ARG A 44 14.20 -5.31 -11.51
C ARG A 44 15.37 -4.50 -10.99
N ILE A 45 16.46 -5.21 -10.69
CA ILE A 45 17.74 -4.61 -10.36
C ILE A 45 18.41 -4.19 -11.67
N THR A 46 18.92 -2.96 -11.72
CA THR A 46 19.48 -2.35 -12.94
C THR A 46 21.00 -2.28 -12.94
N ASN A 47 21.64 -2.36 -11.77
CA ASN A 47 23.08 -2.30 -11.64
C ASN A 47 23.72 -3.68 -11.43
N ASP A 48 24.94 -3.83 -11.95
CA ASP A 48 25.76 -5.02 -11.74
C ASP A 48 26.05 -5.24 -10.24
N PRO A 49 26.29 -6.50 -9.83
CA PRO A 49 26.34 -7.74 -10.62
C PRO A 49 24.99 -8.45 -10.79
N LEU A 50 23.89 -7.89 -10.26
CA LEU A 50 22.56 -8.54 -10.27
C LEU A 50 21.62 -7.96 -11.33
N ALA A 51 22.15 -7.15 -12.25
CA ALA A 51 21.39 -6.55 -13.33
C ALA A 51 20.50 -7.60 -14.04
N GLY A 52 19.22 -7.28 -14.20
CA GLY A 52 18.21 -8.14 -14.82
C GLY A 52 17.45 -9.06 -13.86
N LYS A 53 17.97 -9.34 -12.66
CA LYS A 53 17.27 -10.09 -11.62
C LYS A 53 16.22 -9.24 -10.91
N THR A 54 15.23 -9.88 -10.29
CA THR A 54 14.31 -9.18 -9.38
C THR A 54 14.87 -9.07 -7.97
N LEU A 55 14.32 -8.14 -7.18
CA LEU A 55 14.63 -8.04 -5.75
C LEU A 55 14.27 -9.32 -4.99
N GLY A 56 13.20 -10.02 -5.38
CA GLY A 56 12.81 -11.32 -4.85
C GLY A 56 13.84 -12.41 -5.16
N GLU A 57 14.34 -12.50 -6.40
CA GLU A 57 15.40 -13.44 -6.76
C GLU A 57 16.71 -13.17 -5.98
N ALA A 58 17.03 -11.89 -5.74
CA ALA A 58 18.14 -11.53 -4.88
C ALA A 58 17.89 -11.94 -3.42
N ALA A 59 16.68 -11.76 -2.90
CA ALA A 59 16.29 -12.20 -1.57
C ALA A 59 16.36 -13.72 -1.41
N ASP A 60 15.95 -14.48 -2.43
CA ASP A 60 16.11 -15.94 -2.48
C ASP A 60 17.59 -16.36 -2.50
N GLN A 61 18.41 -15.68 -3.29
CA GLN A 61 19.83 -16.00 -3.44
C GLN A 61 20.64 -15.71 -2.17
N PHE A 62 20.40 -14.57 -1.53
CA PHE A 62 21.22 -14.09 -0.40
C PHE A 62 20.57 -14.32 0.97
N GLY A 63 19.27 -14.61 1.00
CA GLY A 63 18.50 -14.93 2.21
C GLY A 63 18.76 -13.93 3.36
N PRO A 64 19.19 -14.40 4.54
CA PRO A 64 19.41 -13.53 5.69
C PRO A 64 20.54 -12.51 5.50
N ALA A 65 21.43 -12.68 4.51
CA ALA A 65 22.47 -11.69 4.22
C ALA A 65 21.91 -10.42 3.56
N LEU A 66 20.78 -10.52 2.85
CA LEU A 66 20.06 -9.36 2.29
C LEU A 66 18.93 -8.90 3.22
N LEU A 67 18.13 -9.84 3.73
CA LEU A 67 16.93 -9.52 4.51
C LEU A 67 17.22 -9.23 5.99
N GLY A 68 18.36 -9.69 6.49
CA GLY A 68 18.64 -9.77 7.91
C GLY A 68 17.97 -10.98 8.58
N GLN A 69 18.62 -11.51 9.63
CA GLN A 69 18.19 -12.75 10.31
C GLN A 69 16.75 -12.69 10.84
N ARG A 70 16.37 -11.56 11.45
CA ARG A 70 15.04 -11.39 12.04
C ARG A 70 13.91 -11.46 11.00
N VAL A 71 14.13 -10.86 9.84
CA VAL A 71 13.14 -10.86 8.76
C VAL A 71 13.08 -12.26 8.15
N PHE A 72 14.24 -12.84 7.83
CA PHE A 72 14.31 -14.16 7.21
C PHE A 72 13.63 -15.26 8.06
N GLN A 73 13.78 -15.20 9.39
CA GLN A 73 13.07 -16.12 10.29
C GLN A 73 11.54 -15.98 10.26
N ARG A 74 11.02 -14.80 9.91
CA ARG A 74 9.58 -14.51 9.88
C ARG A 74 8.95 -14.74 8.50
N THR A 75 9.65 -14.35 7.43
CA THR A 75 9.10 -14.34 6.06
C THR A 75 9.81 -15.31 5.11
N GLY A 76 10.82 -16.05 5.59
CA GLY A 76 11.71 -16.82 4.72
C GLY A 76 12.46 -15.90 3.77
N SER A 77 12.56 -16.30 2.51
CA SER A 77 13.19 -15.48 1.46
C SER A 77 12.26 -14.42 0.86
N ARG A 78 10.97 -14.41 1.21
CA ARG A 78 10.06 -13.40 0.67
C ARG A 78 10.44 -12.02 1.20
N PHE A 79 10.63 -11.08 0.29
CA PHE A 79 10.96 -9.70 0.64
C PHE A 79 9.78 -9.07 1.40
N PRO A 80 10.01 -8.43 2.57
CA PRO A 80 8.93 -8.18 3.54
C PRO A 80 8.05 -6.96 3.26
N LEU A 81 8.49 -6.05 2.39
CA LEU A 81 7.88 -4.73 2.22
C LEU A 81 7.50 -4.46 0.77
N LEU A 82 6.51 -3.58 0.62
CA LEU A 82 6.21 -2.86 -0.61
C LEU A 82 6.26 -1.36 -0.28
N VAL A 83 7.00 -0.59 -1.07
CA VAL A 83 7.15 0.85 -0.90
C VAL A 83 6.69 1.55 -2.16
N LYS A 84 5.84 2.58 -2.01
CA LYS A 84 5.21 3.27 -3.11
C LYS A 84 5.28 4.78 -2.95
N LEU A 85 5.26 5.47 -4.08
CA LEU A 85 4.84 6.87 -4.19
C LEU A 85 3.43 6.91 -4.76
N LEU A 86 2.53 7.66 -4.14
CA LEU A 86 1.15 7.85 -4.60
C LEU A 86 0.89 9.32 -4.90
N ASP A 87 0.38 9.61 -6.09
CA ASP A 87 -0.09 10.96 -6.47
C ASP A 87 -1.61 10.97 -6.55
N CYS A 88 -2.24 11.39 -5.46
CA CYS A 88 -3.68 11.36 -5.27
C CYS A 88 -4.32 12.62 -5.86
N ALA A 89 -4.78 12.56 -7.11
CA ALA A 89 -5.54 13.67 -7.72
C ALA A 89 -7.05 13.58 -7.47
N GLN A 90 -7.54 12.40 -7.11
CA GLN A 90 -8.90 12.15 -6.67
C GLN A 90 -8.87 11.25 -5.43
N TRP A 91 -10.03 11.12 -4.77
CA TRP A 91 -10.19 10.15 -3.70
C TRP A 91 -9.82 8.73 -4.16
N LEU A 92 -9.00 8.07 -3.35
CA LEU A 92 -8.87 6.62 -3.38
C LEU A 92 -10.16 6.00 -2.83
N SER A 93 -10.37 4.71 -3.11
CA SER A 93 -11.52 4.02 -2.54
C SER A 93 -11.47 3.99 -1.01
N LEU A 94 -12.64 4.00 -0.39
CA LEU A 94 -12.76 3.64 1.02
C LEU A 94 -12.50 2.14 1.18
N GLN A 95 -11.55 1.80 2.04
CA GLN A 95 -11.03 0.44 2.14
C GLN A 95 -10.58 0.07 3.56
N VAL A 96 -10.42 -1.23 3.76
CA VAL A 96 -9.86 -1.82 4.98
C VAL A 96 -8.90 -2.95 4.61
N HIS A 97 -7.88 -3.13 5.44
CA HIS A 97 -6.82 -4.11 5.25
C HIS A 97 -6.83 -5.17 6.35
N PRO A 98 -6.64 -6.47 6.01
CA PRO A 98 -6.58 -7.53 7.02
C PRO A 98 -5.24 -7.52 7.77
N ASN A 99 -5.24 -8.08 8.98
CA ASN A 99 -4.01 -8.53 9.62
C ASN A 99 -3.53 -9.87 9.03
N ASP A 100 -2.36 -10.37 9.45
CA ASP A 100 -1.78 -11.61 8.91
C ASP A 100 -2.70 -12.83 9.11
N GLU A 101 -3.32 -12.97 10.28
CA GLU A 101 -4.24 -14.09 10.57
C GLU A 101 -5.49 -14.05 9.67
N GLN A 102 -6.08 -12.86 9.50
CA GLN A 102 -7.23 -12.65 8.63
C GLN A 102 -6.87 -12.89 7.16
N ALA A 103 -5.70 -12.43 6.72
CA ALA A 103 -5.24 -12.65 5.35
C ALA A 103 -5.10 -14.15 5.05
N VAL A 104 -4.50 -14.93 5.96
CA VAL A 104 -4.40 -16.38 5.80
C VAL A 104 -5.77 -17.05 5.80
N ARG A 105 -6.67 -16.63 6.69
CA ARG A 105 -8.02 -17.19 6.78
C ARG A 105 -8.87 -16.91 5.53
N LEU A 106 -8.74 -15.73 4.94
CA LEU A 106 -9.59 -15.26 3.83
C LEU A 106 -9.03 -15.62 2.46
N GLU A 107 -7.71 -15.52 2.28
CA GLU A 107 -7.05 -15.70 0.97
C GLU A 107 -6.22 -17.00 0.90
N GLY A 108 -5.92 -17.63 2.04
CA GLY A 108 -5.18 -18.89 2.13
C GLY A 108 -3.73 -18.74 2.63
N PRO A 109 -3.02 -19.87 2.82
CA PRO A 109 -1.65 -19.86 3.35
C PRO A 109 -0.69 -19.11 2.44
N GLY A 110 0.23 -18.34 3.04
CA GLY A 110 1.25 -17.56 2.33
C GLY A 110 0.84 -16.10 2.04
N HIS A 111 -0.39 -15.71 2.35
CA HIS A 111 -0.82 -14.30 2.30
C HIS A 111 -0.42 -13.55 3.58
N PHE A 112 0.02 -12.30 3.40
CA PHE A 112 0.30 -11.38 4.50
C PHE A 112 -0.83 -10.37 4.65
N GLY A 113 -1.03 -9.92 5.88
CA GLY A 113 -1.82 -8.73 6.14
C GLY A 113 -1.20 -7.50 5.49
N LYS A 114 -1.89 -6.38 5.62
CA LYS A 114 -1.44 -5.11 5.05
C LYS A 114 -1.55 -4.00 6.09
N THR A 115 -0.54 -3.95 6.96
CA THR A 115 -0.23 -2.77 7.76
C THR A 115 0.56 -1.79 6.90
N GLU A 116 0.28 -0.50 7.02
CA GLU A 116 0.93 0.55 6.25
C GLU A 116 1.22 1.80 7.07
N ALA A 117 2.14 2.61 6.57
CA ALA A 117 2.44 3.93 7.08
C ALA A 117 2.58 4.89 5.89
N TRP A 118 1.96 6.05 6.01
CA TRP A 118 1.97 7.10 5.01
C TRP A 118 2.77 8.28 5.52
N HIS A 119 3.78 8.69 4.77
CA HIS A 119 4.44 9.98 4.98
C HIS A 119 4.03 10.95 3.88
N ILE A 120 3.51 12.11 4.27
CA ILE A 120 2.95 13.09 3.34
C ILE A 120 4.08 13.98 2.82
N LEU A 121 4.46 13.75 1.56
CA LEU A 121 5.52 14.51 0.89
C LEU A 121 5.02 15.89 0.47
N GLU A 122 3.81 15.99 -0.04
CA GLU A 122 3.13 17.25 -0.41
C GLU A 122 1.63 17.13 -0.11
N ALA A 123 1.04 18.24 0.33
CA ALA A 123 -0.39 18.36 0.58
C ALA A 123 -0.90 19.73 0.11
N ASP A 124 -1.93 19.72 -0.74
CA ASP A 124 -2.62 20.94 -1.15
C ASP A 124 -3.38 21.57 0.03
N THR A 125 -3.71 22.86 -0.07
CA THR A 125 -4.48 23.55 0.98
C THR A 125 -5.85 22.89 1.16
N GLY A 126 -6.16 22.48 2.39
CA GLY A 126 -7.42 21.80 2.72
C GLY A 126 -7.42 20.30 2.41
N ALA A 127 -6.27 19.71 2.09
CA ALA A 127 -6.17 18.26 1.91
C ALA A 127 -6.52 17.51 3.21
N GLU A 128 -7.12 16.34 3.03
CA GLU A 128 -7.62 15.52 4.12
C GLU A 128 -7.61 14.04 3.74
N ILE A 129 -7.75 13.20 4.75
CA ILE A 129 -7.92 11.76 4.60
C ILE A 129 -9.18 11.31 5.35
N LEU A 130 -9.67 10.13 5.01
CA LEU A 130 -10.57 9.37 5.88
C LEU A 130 -9.71 8.38 6.67
N CYS A 131 -9.83 8.38 7.99
CA CYS A 131 -9.06 7.46 8.83
C CYS A 131 -9.81 7.14 10.12
N GLY A 132 -10.34 5.92 10.19
CA GLY A 132 -11.16 5.44 11.30
C GLY A 132 -12.61 5.89 11.19
N PHE A 133 -13.36 5.62 12.27
CA PHE A 133 -14.75 5.99 12.42
C PHE A 133 -14.93 7.07 13.46
N LYS A 134 -16.02 7.83 13.36
CA LYS A 134 -16.47 8.76 14.39
C LYS A 134 -16.85 7.99 15.66
N THR A 135 -16.69 8.60 16.82
CA THR A 135 -16.97 7.99 18.12
C THR A 135 -18.42 7.51 18.25
N GLU A 136 -19.38 8.17 17.60
CA GLU A 136 -20.79 7.76 17.65
C GLU A 136 -21.10 6.51 16.81
N ALA A 137 -20.13 5.97 16.07
CA ALA A 137 -20.37 4.89 15.11
C ALA A 137 -20.35 3.48 15.72
N GLU A 138 -20.04 3.31 17.00
CA GLU A 138 -19.91 2.00 17.67
C GLU A 138 -21.16 1.10 17.57
N GLN A 139 -22.36 1.70 17.44
CA GLN A 139 -23.63 0.97 17.33
C GLN A 139 -24.15 0.84 15.89
N THR A 140 -23.32 1.17 14.89
CA THR A 140 -23.75 1.21 13.49
C THR A 140 -23.90 -0.19 12.90
N ASN A 141 -25.00 -0.43 12.20
CA ASN A 141 -25.11 -1.58 11.31
C ASN A 141 -24.31 -1.32 10.02
N TRP A 142 -23.04 -1.70 10.02
CA TRP A 142 -22.10 -1.44 8.92
C TRP A 142 -22.55 -2.03 7.59
N GLN A 143 -23.14 -3.24 7.59
CA GLN A 143 -23.62 -3.86 6.36
C GLN A 143 -24.74 -3.03 5.73
N GLN A 144 -25.65 -2.50 6.54
CA GLN A 144 -26.73 -1.64 6.06
C GLN A 144 -26.17 -0.31 5.56
N ALA A 145 -25.26 0.34 6.30
CA ALA A 145 -24.64 1.60 5.88
C ALA A 145 -23.88 1.49 4.55
N VAL A 146 -23.22 0.35 4.29
CA VAL A 146 -22.56 0.09 3.01
C VAL A 146 -23.59 -0.09 1.88
N ARG A 147 -24.66 -0.86 2.13
CA ARG A 147 -25.74 -1.09 1.15
C ARG A 147 -26.49 0.19 0.78
N ASP A 148 -26.72 1.05 1.77
CA ASP A 148 -27.45 2.31 1.61
C ASP A 148 -26.55 3.46 1.12
N GLY A 149 -25.23 3.24 1.03
CA GLY A 149 -24.26 4.25 0.60
C GLY A 149 -23.99 5.34 1.64
N THR A 150 -24.41 5.16 2.89
CA THR A 150 -24.25 6.12 4.00
C THR A 150 -22.99 5.88 4.83
N ILE A 151 -22.17 4.88 4.46
CA ILE A 151 -20.94 4.52 5.19
C ILE A 151 -19.99 5.72 5.43
N LEU A 152 -19.95 6.67 4.50
CA LEU A 152 -19.11 7.87 4.62
C LEU A 152 -19.50 8.77 5.79
N ASP A 153 -20.79 8.78 6.18
CA ASP A 153 -21.29 9.61 7.28
C ASP A 153 -20.67 9.22 8.62
N TYR A 154 -20.19 7.97 8.73
CA TYR A 154 -19.56 7.40 9.91
C TYR A 154 -18.03 7.50 9.89
N THR A 155 -17.43 7.85 8.76
CA THR A 155 -15.96 7.94 8.64
C THR A 155 -15.43 9.24 9.25
N GLN A 156 -14.26 9.16 9.88
CA GLN A 156 -13.59 10.32 10.43
C GLN A 156 -12.76 11.00 9.34
N ARG A 157 -13.07 12.28 9.06
CA ARG A 157 -12.25 13.15 8.22
C ARG A 157 -11.12 13.74 9.07
N VAL A 158 -9.90 13.67 8.57
CA VAL A 158 -8.70 14.17 9.25
C VAL A 158 -7.98 15.13 8.30
N PRO A 159 -7.90 16.44 8.62
CA PRO A 159 -7.04 17.37 7.90
C PRO A 159 -5.60 16.88 7.94
N ILE A 160 -4.87 17.00 6.83
CA ILE A 160 -3.50 16.51 6.74
C ILE A 160 -2.60 17.51 6.04
N HIS A 161 -1.34 17.58 6.46
CA HIS A 161 -0.36 18.55 5.99
C HIS A 161 0.95 17.85 5.59
N THR A 162 1.74 18.56 4.78
CA THR A 162 3.09 18.15 4.41
C THR A 162 3.96 17.88 5.63
N GLY A 163 4.69 16.76 5.59
CA GLY A 163 5.60 16.31 6.65
C GLY A 163 4.92 15.45 7.73
N GLU A 164 3.59 15.34 7.74
CA GLU A 164 2.90 14.45 8.68
C GLU A 164 3.06 12.98 8.29
N THR A 165 3.01 12.10 9.30
CA THR A 165 3.06 10.66 9.11
C THR A 165 1.87 10.01 9.79
N VAL A 166 1.15 9.17 9.06
CA VAL A 166 -0.02 8.45 9.54
C VAL A 166 0.26 6.95 9.52
N PHE A 167 0.03 6.27 10.64
CA PHE A 167 0.15 4.83 10.73
C PHE A 167 -1.24 4.20 10.63
N ILE A 168 -1.42 3.27 9.70
CA ILE A 168 -2.70 2.61 9.45
C ILE A 168 -2.60 1.18 9.96
N HIS A 169 -3.21 0.94 11.11
CA HIS A 169 -3.33 -0.40 11.66
C HIS A 169 -4.28 -1.26 10.79
N PRO A 170 -4.04 -2.58 10.67
CA PRO A 170 -5.02 -3.48 10.07
C PRO A 170 -6.40 -3.32 10.72
N GLY A 171 -7.45 -3.41 9.91
CA GLY A 171 -8.84 -3.18 10.35
C GLY A 171 -9.26 -1.71 10.39
N THR A 172 -8.35 -0.75 10.20
CA THR A 172 -8.71 0.68 10.11
C THR A 172 -9.40 0.96 8.78
N MET A 173 -10.61 1.53 8.82
CA MET A 173 -11.29 2.04 7.62
C MET A 173 -10.61 3.33 7.17
N HIS A 174 -10.17 3.43 5.92
CA HIS A 174 -9.40 4.59 5.48
C HIS A 174 -9.51 4.88 3.97
N ALA A 175 -9.17 6.11 3.58
CA ALA A 175 -8.98 6.54 2.20
C ALA A 175 -8.08 7.79 2.14
N LEU A 176 -7.13 7.82 1.20
CA LEU A 176 -6.40 9.04 0.85
C LEU A 176 -7.26 9.97 0.00
N GLY A 177 -7.32 11.24 0.39
CA GLY A 177 -8.01 12.29 -0.35
C GLY A 177 -7.18 12.91 -1.48
N PRO A 178 -7.80 13.78 -2.30
CA PRO A 178 -7.13 14.47 -3.37
C PRO A 178 -6.11 15.50 -2.86
N GLY A 179 -5.14 15.84 -3.71
CA GLY A 179 -4.12 16.84 -3.44
C GLY A 179 -2.94 16.35 -2.62
N LEU A 180 -2.74 15.03 -2.52
CA LEU A 180 -1.66 14.42 -1.73
C LEU A 180 -0.60 13.78 -2.62
N LEU A 181 0.66 14.01 -2.29
CA LEU A 181 1.80 13.18 -2.72
C LEU A 181 2.29 12.41 -1.50
N VAL A 182 2.25 11.08 -1.55
CA VAL A 182 2.47 10.22 -0.38
C VAL A 182 3.60 9.23 -0.63
N TYR A 183 4.47 9.05 0.35
CA TYR A 183 5.38 7.92 0.46
C TYR A 183 4.75 6.87 1.37
N GLU A 184 4.31 5.76 0.80
CA GLU A 184 3.66 4.65 1.50
C GLU A 184 4.66 3.51 1.72
N VAL A 185 4.80 3.09 2.97
CA VAL A 185 5.52 1.86 3.34
C VAL A 185 4.52 0.88 3.89
N GLN A 186 4.44 -0.31 3.29
CA GLN A 186 3.48 -1.34 3.67
C GLN A 186 4.14 -2.73 3.71
N GLN A 187 3.46 -3.68 4.37
CA GLN A 187 3.78 -5.10 4.21
C GLN A 187 3.70 -5.50 2.72
N THR A 188 4.42 -6.56 2.32
CA THR A 188 4.34 -7.16 0.97
C THR A 188 2.97 -7.81 0.71
N SER A 189 1.94 -7.00 0.55
CA SER A 189 0.57 -7.44 0.34
C SER A 189 -0.18 -6.43 -0.51
N ASP A 190 -0.89 -6.91 -1.52
CA ASP A 190 -1.77 -6.08 -2.35
C ASP A 190 -3.26 -6.34 -2.02
N ILE A 191 -3.53 -6.96 -0.86
CA ILE A 191 -4.90 -7.28 -0.43
C ILE A 191 -5.61 -6.01 0.02
N THR A 192 -6.71 -5.69 -0.66
CA THR A 192 -7.52 -4.50 -0.38
C THR A 192 -9.01 -4.86 -0.40
N TYR A 193 -9.65 -4.78 0.76
CA TYR A 193 -11.11 -4.90 0.86
C TYR A 193 -11.73 -3.51 0.71
N ARG A 194 -12.07 -3.20 -0.54
CA ARG A 194 -12.76 -1.97 -0.93
C ARG A 194 -14.23 -2.03 -0.54
N VAL A 195 -14.71 -1.01 0.15
CA VAL A 195 -16.09 -0.91 0.64
C VAL A 195 -16.91 0.11 -0.16
N PHE A 196 -16.29 1.22 -0.57
CA PHE A 196 -16.95 2.25 -1.37
C PHE A 196 -15.98 2.90 -2.37
N ASP A 197 -16.48 3.28 -3.54
CA ASP A 197 -15.64 3.81 -4.62
C ASP A 197 -16.18 5.04 -5.36
N TRP A 198 -16.94 5.88 -4.64
CA TRP A 198 -17.42 7.18 -5.14
C TRP A 198 -18.31 7.06 -6.38
N ASN A 199 -19.03 5.95 -6.50
CA ASN A 199 -19.92 5.64 -7.64
C ASN A 199 -19.21 5.71 -9.00
N ARG A 200 -17.88 5.54 -9.04
CA ARG A 200 -17.13 5.43 -10.28
C ARG A 200 -17.57 4.16 -11.03
N PRO A 201 -17.61 4.18 -12.39
CA PRO A 201 -17.91 2.98 -13.15
C PRO A 201 -17.00 1.83 -12.74
N ALA A 202 -17.56 0.64 -12.59
CA ALA A 202 -16.78 -0.55 -12.27
C ALA A 202 -15.73 -0.77 -13.37
N SER A 203 -14.46 -0.79 -12.99
CA SER A 203 -13.35 -1.18 -13.85
C SER A 203 -12.74 -2.48 -13.34
N ALA A 204 -12.08 -3.24 -14.23
CA ALA A 204 -11.28 -4.39 -13.81
C ALA A 204 -10.32 -3.98 -12.67
N GLY A 205 -10.27 -4.76 -11.59
CA GLY A 205 -9.46 -4.47 -10.39
C GLY A 205 -10.11 -3.59 -9.31
N ARG A 206 -11.33 -3.06 -9.52
CA ARG A 206 -12.01 -2.18 -8.55
C ARG A 206 -13.29 -2.77 -7.94
N LYS A 207 -13.30 -4.09 -7.74
CA LYS A 207 -14.44 -4.80 -7.11
C LYS A 207 -14.66 -4.31 -5.67
N LEU A 208 -15.93 -4.21 -5.26
CA LEU A 208 -16.33 -4.01 -3.87
C LEU A 208 -16.37 -5.35 -3.12
N HIS A 209 -16.03 -5.32 -1.84
CA HIS A 209 -16.01 -6.47 -0.92
C HIS A 209 -16.98 -6.14 0.21
N ILE A 210 -18.24 -6.55 0.03
CA ILE A 210 -19.39 -6.28 0.92
C ILE A 210 -19.80 -7.58 1.59
#